data_AF-D1PS44-F1
#
_entry.id   AF-D1PS44-F1
#
_cell.length_a   1.000
_cell.length_b   1.000
_cell.length_c   1.000
_cell.angle_alpha   90.00
_cell.angle_beta   90.00
_cell.angle_gamma   90.00
#
_symmetry.space_group_name_H-M   'P 1'
#
loop_
_entity.id
_entity.type
_entity.pdbx_description
1 polymer ?
#
loop_
_entity_poly.entity_id
_entity_poly.type
_entity_poly.pdbx_seq_one_letter_code
_entity_poly.pdbx_strand_id
1 'polypeptide(L)'
;MAYTSKDLNDDFRFVNRVRFPNGDGVNLIALQNALQNECDSNGIPVAFRNDTLKTGGFLSKQTEDILVLYNPDHATDYLQFLIRITHQGKYAFMDVFKVGGSKNFARDNKAHGGSVTQGIFNALSGHSQKLQEEQNYYTILKDCFENILQ
;
A
#
# COMPACT_ATOMS: atom_id res chain seq x y z
N MET A 1 11.87 3.68 9.47
CA MET A 1 12.16 4.69 8.43
C MET A 1 11.09 5.75 8.54
N ALA A 2 11.41 7.05 8.48
CA ALA A 2 10.39 8.09 8.57
C ALA A 2 9.76 8.30 7.18
N TYR A 3 8.47 7.96 7.03
CA TYR A 3 7.73 8.20 5.80
C TYR A 3 7.43 9.69 5.63
N THR A 4 7.49 10.17 4.39
CA THR A 4 7.30 11.59 4.06
C THR A 4 6.27 11.76 2.95
N SER A 5 5.75 12.98 2.77
CA SER A 5 4.81 13.29 1.69
C SER A 5 5.33 12.98 0.27
N LYS A 6 6.65 12.82 0.08
CA LYS A 6 7.24 12.39 -1.19
C LYS A 6 6.91 10.93 -1.54
N ASP A 7 6.59 10.14 -0.52
CA ASP A 7 6.21 8.73 -0.66
C ASP A 7 4.70 8.60 -1.00
N LEU A 8 3.93 9.68 -0.92
CA LEU A 8 2.52 9.77 -1.31
C LEU A 8 2.33 10.33 -2.73
N ASN A 9 3.11 9.86 -3.71
CA ASN A 9 2.88 10.24 -5.11
C ASN A 9 1.89 9.28 -5.77
N ASP A 10 1.13 9.75 -6.76
CA ASP A 10 0.20 8.91 -7.52
C ASP A 10 0.91 7.75 -8.24
N ASP A 11 2.19 7.92 -8.56
CA ASP A 11 3.03 6.84 -9.10
C ASP A 11 3.18 5.66 -8.12
N PHE A 12 3.16 5.93 -6.82
CA PHE A 12 3.24 4.90 -5.77
C PHE A 12 1.89 4.36 -5.36
N ARG A 13 0.78 4.85 -5.94
CA ARG A 13 -0.56 4.36 -5.62
C ARG A 13 -0.69 2.88 -6.00
N PHE A 14 -1.12 2.06 -5.04
CA PHE A 14 -1.26 0.61 -5.24
C PHE A 14 -2.67 0.24 -5.74
N VAL A 15 -3.70 0.79 -5.09
CA VAL A 15 -5.10 0.67 -5.50
C VAL A 15 -5.74 2.04 -5.69
N ASN A 16 -6.82 2.08 -6.47
CA ASN A 16 -7.59 3.30 -6.67
C ASN A 16 -8.07 3.87 -5.33
N ARG A 17 -8.12 5.21 -5.24
CA ARG A 17 -8.67 5.87 -4.06
C ARG A 17 -10.10 5.43 -3.85
N VAL A 18 -10.40 4.87 -2.68
CA VAL A 18 -11.77 4.51 -2.33
C VAL A 18 -12.38 5.60 -1.48
N ARG A 19 -13.63 5.95 -1.81
CA ARG A 19 -14.44 6.94 -1.09
C ARG A 19 -15.59 6.23 -0.39
N PHE A 20 -15.70 6.47 0.90
CA PHE A 20 -16.79 5.99 1.73
C PHE A 20 -17.75 7.16 2.00
N PRO A 21 -19.00 7.12 1.52
CA PRO A 21 -20.00 8.17 1.77
C PRO A 21 -20.39 8.34 3.23
N ASN A 22 -20.19 7.28 4.04
CA ASN A 22 -20.42 7.28 5.49
C ASN A 22 -19.10 6.95 6.21
N GLY A 23 -18.30 7.97 6.46
CA GLY A 23 -16.95 7.84 7.01
C GLY A 23 -16.86 7.68 8.52
N ASP A 24 -17.96 7.83 9.27
CA ASP A 24 -17.93 7.88 10.74
C ASP A 24 -17.46 6.55 11.38
N GLY A 25 -17.54 5.43 10.65
CA GLY A 25 -17.05 4.12 11.08
C GLY A 25 -15.73 3.67 10.44
N VAL A 26 -15.18 4.45 9.50
CA VAL A 26 -13.99 4.05 8.73
C VAL A 26 -12.75 4.50 9.48
N ASN A 27 -12.10 3.57 10.17
CA ASN A 27 -10.86 3.83 10.90
C ASN A 27 -9.80 2.78 10.59
N LEU A 28 -8.53 3.07 10.94
CA LEU A 28 -7.40 2.20 10.62
C LEU A 28 -7.52 0.82 11.27
N ILE A 29 -8.14 0.74 12.45
CA ILE A 29 -8.32 -0.51 13.20
C ILE A 29 -9.33 -1.43 12.51
N ALA A 30 -10.48 -0.89 12.10
CA ALA A 30 -11.50 -1.63 11.38
C ALA A 30 -10.96 -2.15 10.05
N LEU A 31 -10.19 -1.33 9.34
CA LEU A 31 -9.54 -1.72 8.09
C LEU A 31 -8.47 -2.78 8.31
N GLN A 32 -7.63 -2.64 9.35
CA GLN A 32 -6.64 -3.65 9.72
C GLN A 32 -7.30 -5.00 9.96
N ASN A 33 -8.37 -5.04 10.75
CA ASN A 33 -9.08 -6.28 11.07
C ASN A 33 -9.72 -6.90 9.81
N ALA A 34 -10.33 -6.09 8.95
CA ALA A 34 -10.91 -6.57 7.69
C ALA A 34 -9.84 -7.15 6.75
N LEU A 35 -8.71 -6.45 6.59
CA LEU A 35 -7.58 -6.92 5.78
C LEU A 35 -6.95 -8.18 6.34
N GLN A 36 -6.74 -8.24 7.66
CA GLN A 36 -6.20 -9.43 8.30
C GLN A 36 -7.11 -10.65 8.05
N ASN A 37 -8.41 -10.51 8.27
CA ASN A 37 -9.36 -11.61 8.07
C ASN A 37 -9.41 -12.09 6.61
N GLU A 38 -9.41 -11.17 5.64
CA GLU A 38 -9.43 -11.52 4.21
C GLU A 38 -8.13 -12.21 3.80
N CYS A 39 -6.98 -11.68 4.23
CA CYS A 39 -5.68 -12.28 3.94
C CYS A 39 -5.54 -13.66 4.61
N ASP A 40 -5.96 -13.81 5.86
CA ASP A 40 -5.97 -15.09 6.57
C ASP A 40 -6.87 -16.11 5.86
N SER A 41 -8.05 -15.67 5.38
CA SER A 41 -8.96 -16.52 4.60
C SER A 41 -8.37 -16.97 3.26
N ASN A 42 -7.52 -16.14 2.65
CA ASN A 42 -6.80 -16.47 1.42
C ASN A 42 -5.45 -17.16 1.68
N GLY A 43 -5.09 -17.40 2.95
CA GLY A 43 -3.84 -18.07 3.35
C GLY A 43 -2.58 -17.21 3.11
N ILE A 44 -2.71 -15.88 3.12
CA ILE A 44 -1.61 -14.96 2.86
C ILE A 44 -1.07 -14.37 4.16
N PRO A 45 0.23 -14.57 4.46
CA PRO A 45 0.84 -13.98 5.63
C PRO A 45 0.97 -12.46 5.44
N VAL A 46 0.25 -11.70 6.27
CA VAL A 46 0.36 -10.24 6.35
C VAL A 46 0.61 -9.82 7.79
N ALA A 47 1.34 -8.73 7.95
CA ALA A 47 1.58 -8.10 9.24
C ALA A 47 1.36 -6.59 9.12
N PHE A 48 0.90 -5.99 10.21
CA PHE A 48 0.55 -4.58 10.28
C PHE A 48 1.40 -3.87 11.32
N ARG A 49 1.79 -2.64 11.00
CA ARG A 49 2.47 -1.73 11.91
C ARG A 49 1.84 -0.34 11.83
N ASN A 50 1.48 0.21 12.97
CA ASN A 50 1.07 1.61 13.06
C ASN A 50 2.32 2.49 12.95
N ASP A 51 2.26 3.48 12.07
CA ASP A 51 3.34 4.44 11.88
C ASP A 51 2.75 5.85 11.75
N THR A 52 3.63 6.85 11.69
CA THR A 52 3.20 8.25 11.49
C THR A 52 3.84 8.81 10.25
N LEU A 53 3.02 9.42 9.41
CA LEU A 53 3.44 10.08 8.21
C LEU A 53 3.63 11.57 8.50
N LYS A 54 4.81 12.10 8.17
CA LYS A 54 5.06 13.55 8.23
C LYS A 54 4.57 14.20 6.94
N THR A 55 3.38 14.75 6.98
CA THR A 55 2.76 15.53 5.90
C THR A 55 2.92 17.01 6.21
N GLY A 56 3.75 17.75 5.47
CA GLY A 56 3.93 19.16 5.77
C GLY A 56 5.02 19.84 4.98
N GLY A 57 4.80 21.11 4.64
CA GLY A 57 5.85 21.96 4.11
C GLY A 57 6.90 22.28 5.18
N PHE A 58 8.01 22.91 4.77
CA PHE A 58 9.08 23.32 5.69
C PHE A 58 8.59 24.15 6.91
N LEU A 59 7.44 24.82 6.79
CA LEU A 59 6.87 25.73 7.78
C LEU A 59 5.70 25.15 8.61
N SER A 60 5.06 24.06 8.19
CA SER A 60 3.95 23.44 8.92
C SER A 60 4.03 21.92 8.84
N LYS A 61 4.65 21.31 9.86
CA LYS A 61 4.71 19.86 10.00
C LYS A 61 3.39 19.35 10.56
N GLN A 62 2.61 18.65 9.75
CA GLN A 62 1.52 17.81 10.23
C GLN A 62 2.03 16.38 10.33
N THR A 63 1.53 15.66 11.32
CA THR A 63 1.73 14.22 11.48
C THR A 63 0.38 13.56 11.37
N GLU A 64 0.27 12.58 10.49
CA GLU A 64 -0.94 11.80 10.29
C GLU A 64 -0.66 10.34 10.61
N ASP A 65 -1.61 9.68 11.26
CA ASP A 65 -1.51 8.26 11.55
C ASP A 65 -1.71 7.45 10.27
N ILE A 66 -0.85 6.47 10.06
CA ILE A 66 -0.86 5.57 8.91
C ILE A 66 -0.72 4.13 9.38
N LEU A 67 -1.26 3.22 8.57
CA LEU A 67 -1.12 1.79 8.79
C LEU A 67 -0.19 1.23 7.71
N VAL A 68 0.89 0.58 8.14
CA VAL A 68 1.85 -0.07 7.24
C VAL A 68 1.56 -1.55 7.21
N LEU A 69 1.19 -2.08 6.04
CA LEU A 69 1.10 -3.51 5.78
C LEU A 69 2.43 -3.99 5.18
N TYR A 70 2.94 -5.12 5.67
CA TYR A 70 4.13 -5.78 5.12
C TYR A 70 4.00 -7.30 5.19
N ASN A 71 4.77 -8.01 4.35
CA ASN A 71 4.89 -9.46 4.45
C ASN A 71 5.83 -9.81 5.63
N PRO A 72 5.42 -10.56 6.66
CA PRO A 72 6.27 -10.92 7.78
C PRO A 72 7.44 -11.83 7.38
N ASP A 73 7.25 -12.71 6.39
CA ASP A 73 8.28 -13.63 5.91
C ASP A 73 9.36 -12.91 5.08
N HIS A 74 9.01 -11.77 4.48
CA HIS A 74 9.89 -10.98 3.61
C HIS A 74 9.89 -9.49 3.95
N ALA A 75 10.00 -9.14 5.23
CA ALA A 75 9.85 -7.77 5.72
C ALA A 75 10.82 -6.73 5.10
N THR A 76 11.99 -7.17 4.62
CA THR A 76 13.02 -6.31 4.01
C THR A 76 13.12 -6.42 2.49
N ASP A 77 12.72 -7.55 1.92
CA ASP A 77 12.89 -7.83 0.48
C ASP A 77 11.64 -7.44 -0.33
N TYR A 78 10.46 -7.53 0.29
CA TYR A 78 9.19 -7.22 -0.35
C TYR A 78 8.79 -5.76 -0.10
N LEU A 79 7.86 -5.29 -0.95
CA LEU A 79 7.26 -3.98 -0.80
C LEU A 79 6.39 -3.93 0.46
N GLN A 80 6.41 -2.77 1.10
CA GLN A 80 5.51 -2.40 2.18
C GLN A 80 4.41 -1.50 1.61
N PHE A 81 3.24 -1.53 2.22
CA PHE A 81 2.08 -0.76 1.77
C PHE A 81 1.65 0.20 2.87
N LEU A 82 1.64 1.48 2.54
CA LEU A 82 1.14 2.55 3.40
C LEU A 82 -0.35 2.74 3.13
N ILE A 83 -1.14 2.62 4.16
CA ILE A 83 -2.57 2.88 4.12
C ILE A 83 -2.86 4.12 4.94
N ARG A 84 -3.54 5.08 4.31
CA ARG A 84 -3.94 6.35 4.90
C ARG A 84 -5.45 6.50 4.79
N ILE A 85 -6.06 6.95 5.88
CA ILE A 85 -7.48 7.32 5.91
C ILE A 85 -7.57 8.83 6.16
N THR A 86 -8.32 9.53 5.32
CA THR A 86 -8.60 10.97 5.47
C THR A 86 -10.09 11.22 5.53
N HIS A 87 -10.54 11.97 6.53
CA HIS A 87 -11.95 12.34 6.68
C HIS A 87 -12.17 13.75 6.13
N GLN A 88 -13.18 13.92 5.28
CA GLN A 88 -13.60 15.21 4.76
C GLN A 88 -15.13 15.32 4.86
N GLY A 89 -15.58 16.05 5.88
CA GLY A 89 -17.01 16.10 6.21
C GLY A 89 -17.52 14.69 6.56
N LYS A 90 -18.60 14.25 5.91
CA LYS A 90 -19.18 12.90 6.10
C LYS A 90 -18.44 11.81 5.33
N TYR A 91 -17.51 12.17 4.45
CA TYR A 91 -16.79 11.22 3.62
C TYR A 91 -15.50 10.78 4.32
N ALA A 92 -15.16 9.51 4.17
CA ALA A 92 -13.79 9.02 4.41
C ALA A 92 -13.16 8.61 3.08
N PHE A 93 -11.88 8.87 2.92
CA PHE A 93 -11.10 8.44 1.78
C PHE A 93 -9.97 7.54 2.24
N MET A 94 -9.85 6.40 1.59
CA MET A 94 -8.75 5.48 1.80
C MET A 94 -7.80 5.53 0.61
N ASP A 95 -6.54 5.79 0.91
CA ASP A 95 -5.45 5.83 -0.04
C ASP A 95 -4.40 4.79 0.35
N VAL A 96 -4.01 3.93 -0.60
CA VAL A 96 -3.00 2.90 -0.39
C VAL A 96 -1.83 3.14 -1.33
N PHE A 97 -0.63 3.26 -0.77
CA PHE A 97 0.61 3.51 -1.49
C PHE A 97 1.59 2.37 -1.26
N LYS A 98 2.39 2.01 -2.26
CA LYS A 98 3.49 1.04 -2.13
C LYS A 98 4.80 1.77 -1.89
N VAL A 99 5.55 1.31 -0.90
CA VAL A 99 6.83 1.85 -0.48
C VAL A 99 7.81 0.72 -0.17
N GLY A 100 9.10 1.04 -0.20
CA GLY A 100 10.15 0.05 -0.11
C GLY A 100 10.83 -0.11 -1.45
N GLY A 101 12.13 0.18 -1.46
CA GLY A 101 12.97 -0.11 -2.60
C GLY A 101 13.46 -1.54 -2.47
N SER A 102 12.72 -2.52 -3.01
CA SER A 102 13.42 -3.74 -3.41
C SER A 102 14.52 -3.30 -4.39
N LYS A 103 15.71 -3.90 -4.30
CA LYS A 103 16.83 -3.55 -5.21
C LYS A 103 16.44 -3.68 -6.69
N ASN A 104 15.39 -4.45 -6.99
CA ASN A 104 14.81 -4.62 -8.31
C ASN A 104 13.83 -3.47 -8.67
N PHE A 105 13.12 -2.90 -7.69
CA PHE A 105 12.18 -1.79 -7.86
C PHE A 105 12.84 -0.45 -8.21
N ALA A 106 14.02 -0.19 -7.65
CA ALA A 106 14.77 1.05 -7.91
C ALA A 106 15.29 1.14 -9.36
N ARG A 107 15.46 0.00 -10.04
CA ARG A 107 15.84 -0.04 -11.46
C ARG A 107 14.64 0.22 -12.38
N ASP A 108 13.46 -0.26 -12.02
CA ASP A 108 12.29 -0.23 -12.91
C ASP A 108 11.52 1.11 -12.84
N ASN A 109 11.48 1.75 -11.66
CA ASN A 109 10.88 3.07 -11.46
C ASN A 109 11.56 4.20 -12.24
N LYS A 110 12.81 4.01 -12.70
CA LYS A 110 13.50 5.01 -13.54
C LYS A 110 13.07 4.96 -15.01
N ALA A 111 12.37 3.91 -15.44
CA ALA A 111 12.14 3.64 -16.85
C ALA A 111 10.71 3.96 -17.34
N HIS A 112 9.68 3.95 -16.49
CA HIS A 112 8.29 4.01 -16.96
C HIS A 112 7.37 4.90 -16.11
N GLY A 113 7.07 6.10 -16.61
CA GLY A 113 6.09 7.05 -16.08
C GLY A 113 4.64 6.70 -16.44
N GLY A 114 4.19 5.50 -16.07
CA GLY A 114 2.81 5.06 -16.19
C GLY A 114 2.49 4.09 -15.06
N SER A 115 1.22 4.06 -14.59
CA SER A 115 0.70 3.28 -13.44
C SER A 115 1.66 2.18 -13.04
N VAL A 116 2.46 2.44 -12.01
CA VAL A 116 3.64 1.64 -11.68
C VAL A 116 3.26 0.18 -11.47
N THR A 117 2.02 -0.11 -11.06
CA THR A 117 1.49 -1.48 -10.92
C THR A 117 1.42 -2.23 -12.26
N GLN A 118 1.05 -1.55 -13.35
CA GLN A 118 1.01 -2.11 -14.71
C GLN A 118 2.40 -2.16 -15.36
N GLY A 119 3.25 -1.16 -15.08
CA GLY A 119 4.64 -1.10 -15.55
C GLY A 119 5.48 -2.25 -15.00
N ILE A 120 5.35 -2.52 -13.69
CA ILE A 120 5.99 -3.66 -13.00
C ILE A 120 5.51 -4.99 -13.57
N PHE A 121 4.20 -5.14 -13.79
CA PHE A 121 3.65 -6.39 -14.31
C PHE A 121 4.19 -6.72 -15.72
N ASN A 122 4.36 -5.70 -16.56
CA ASN A 122 4.87 -5.87 -17.93
C ASN A 122 6.41 -5.97 -18.01
N ALA A 123 7.16 -5.18 -17.24
CA ALA A 123 8.62 -5.15 -17.29
C ALA A 123 9.28 -6.36 -16.59
N LEU A 124 8.57 -7.03 -15.68
CA LEU A 124 9.09 -8.14 -14.87
C LEU A 124 8.65 -9.54 -15.33
N SER A 125 8.07 -9.67 -16.52
CA SER A 125 7.67 -10.95 -17.13
C SER A 125 8.84 -11.89 -17.51
N GLY A 126 10.09 -11.53 -17.14
CA GLY A 126 11.29 -12.10 -17.74
C GLY A 126 12.14 -13.08 -16.92
N HIS A 127 12.29 -12.97 -15.59
CA HIS A 127 13.37 -13.70 -14.89
C HIS A 127 13.06 -14.14 -13.44
N SER A 128 13.15 -15.44 -13.16
CA SER A 128 13.21 -16.13 -11.85
C SER A 128 11.90 -16.41 -11.08
N GLN A 129 11.77 -17.66 -10.58
CA GLN A 129 10.63 -18.16 -9.79
C GLN A 129 10.30 -17.30 -8.57
N LYS A 130 11.33 -16.73 -7.92
CA LYS A 130 11.16 -15.83 -6.76
C LYS A 130 10.41 -14.54 -7.13
N LEU A 131 10.61 -14.00 -8.33
CA LEU A 131 9.87 -12.82 -8.78
C LEU A 131 8.42 -13.16 -9.13
N GLN A 132 8.16 -14.38 -9.57
CA GLN A 132 6.81 -14.84 -9.87
C GLN A 132 6.01 -15.06 -8.57
N GLU A 133 6.65 -15.57 -7.52
CA GLU A 133 6.08 -15.66 -6.16
C GLU A 133 5.76 -14.27 -5.59
N GLU A 134 6.67 -13.30 -5.74
CA GLU A 134 6.45 -11.89 -5.38
C GLU A 134 5.25 -11.28 -6.12
N GLN A 135 5.17 -11.48 -7.44
CA GLN A 135 4.07 -10.98 -8.26
C GLN A 135 2.73 -11.59 -7.87
N ASN A 136 2.69 -12.90 -7.63
CA ASN A 136 1.48 -13.59 -7.19
C ASN A 136 1.04 -13.06 -5.82
N TYR A 137 1.97 -12.85 -4.89
CA TYR A 137 1.67 -12.26 -3.59
C TYR A 137 1.02 -10.86 -3.74
N TYR A 138 1.59 -9.98 -4.56
CA TYR A 138 1.01 -8.64 -4.77
C TYR A 138 -0.34 -8.69 -5.49
N THR A 139 -0.53 -9.63 -6.40
CA THR A 139 -1.80 -9.80 -7.12
C THR A 139 -2.91 -10.19 -6.16
N ILE A 140 -2.68 -11.21 -5.32
CA ILE A 140 -3.70 -11.65 -4.39
C ILE A 140 -3.92 -10.60 -3.30
N LEU A 141 -2.87 -9.90 -2.86
CA LEU A 141 -3.02 -8.78 -1.93
C LEU A 141 -3.92 -7.68 -2.52
N LYS A 142 -3.77 -7.36 -3.81
CA LYS A 142 -4.64 -6.42 -4.53
C LYS A 142 -6.09 -6.90 -4.53
N ASP A 143 -6.32 -8.19 -4.78
CA ASP A 143 -7.65 -8.78 -4.76
C ASP A 143 -8.27 -8.71 -3.35
N CYS A 144 -7.50 -8.99 -2.29
CA CYS A 144 -7.96 -8.81 -0.91
C CYS A 144 -8.40 -7.36 -0.64
N PHE A 145 -7.60 -6.37 -1.09
CA PHE A 145 -7.99 -4.97 -0.99
C PHE A 145 -9.28 -4.69 -1.77
N GLU A 146 -9.40 -5.16 -3.01
CA GLU A 146 -10.62 -4.92 -3.81
C GLU A 146 -11.85 -5.57 -3.17
N ASN A 147 -11.74 -6.78 -2.60
CA ASN A 147 -12.84 -7.48 -1.95
C ASN A 147 -13.37 -6.76 -0.70
N ILE A 148 -12.50 -6.21 0.14
CA ILE A 148 -12.91 -5.49 1.36
C ILE A 148 -13.57 -4.14 1.01
N LEU A 149 -13.35 -3.66 -0.21
CA LEU A 149 -13.84 -2.37 -0.69
C LEU A 149 -15.10 -2.48 -1.55
N GLN A 150 -15.61 -3.69 -1.80
CA GLN A 150 -16.91 -3.96 -2.42
C GLN A 150 -18.06 -3.82 -1.42
#